data_AF-A0A9P9WNK7-F1
#
_entry.id   AF-A0A9P9WNK7-F1
#
_cell.length_a   1.000
_cell.length_b   1.000
_cell.length_c   1.000
_cell.angle_alpha   90.00
_cell.angle_beta   90.00
_cell.angle_gamma   90.00
#
_symmetry.space_group_name_H-M   'P 1'
#
loop_
_entity.id
_entity.type
_entity.pdbx_description
1 polymer ?
#
loop_
_entity_poly.entity_id
_entity_poly.type
_entity_poly.pdbx_seq_one_letter_code
_entity_poly.pdbx_strand_id
1 'polypeptide(L)'
;MANTSLHAVQTLPKFLLPRLSWQGPVASSRVLGALALPTQDRNRPWQARQASSLHTQCRSLGYRAGKTNKSSSVLRNTTLRRSFHATAVRARDHHFDTLKFVQRLQGEGFTEEQSVAMMKVLNDVIEESIQNLTRTMVLREDAAKATYTQKVDFAKLRSELLSADSTESNTTRASHERLTNDITKLNSRLRDEIGRTQASVRLDLNLEKGRIREEAVSQELKIKETETKIEQEVAALREKLEQVKFQTLQWLMGVCTGFAALLLGAWRLLM
;
A
#
# COMPACT_ATOMS: atom_id res chain seq x y z
N MET A 1 -30.61 24.06 44.73
CA MET A 1 -29.38 23.80 43.96
C MET A 1 -29.30 22.30 43.67
N ALA A 2 -29.03 21.95 42.41
CA ALA A 2 -28.73 20.63 41.85
C ALA A 2 -29.83 19.53 41.89
N ASN A 3 -30.65 19.49 40.83
CA ASN A 3 -31.31 18.26 40.36
C ASN A 3 -30.49 17.68 39.19
N THR A 4 -30.10 16.42 39.29
CA THR A 4 -29.34 15.67 38.28
C THR A 4 -30.29 15.06 37.24
N SER A 5 -30.25 15.58 36.01
CA SER A 5 -30.91 14.99 34.84
C SER A 5 -29.99 13.98 34.16
N LEU A 6 -30.31 12.69 34.26
CA LEU A 6 -29.68 11.62 33.51
C LEU A 6 -30.20 11.65 32.05
N HIS A 7 -29.33 11.97 31.10
CA HIS A 7 -29.60 11.83 29.68
C HIS A 7 -29.54 10.35 29.27
N ALA A 8 -30.67 9.82 28.81
CA ALA A 8 -30.78 8.50 28.21
C ALA A 8 -30.07 8.47 26.85
N VAL A 9 -29.06 7.61 26.71
CA VAL A 9 -28.43 7.25 25.44
C VAL A 9 -29.36 6.26 24.73
N GLN A 10 -30.06 6.73 23.70
CA GLN A 10 -30.84 5.86 22.80
C GLN A 10 -29.89 4.96 22.00
N THR A 11 -30.00 3.66 22.24
CA THR A 11 -29.35 2.59 21.52
C THR A 11 -30.06 2.36 20.18
N LEU A 12 -29.33 2.52 19.07
CA LEU A 12 -29.80 2.16 17.73
C LEU A 12 -29.96 0.63 17.63
N PRO A 13 -31.09 0.12 17.13
CA PRO A 13 -31.33 -1.31 17.08
C PRO A 13 -30.73 -1.99 15.82
N LYS A 14 -30.07 -3.14 16.06
CA LYS A 14 -29.22 -3.92 15.13
C LYS A 14 -30.00 -4.84 14.17
N PHE A 15 -30.95 -4.35 13.39
CA PHE A 15 -31.69 -5.19 12.42
C PHE A 15 -31.47 -4.88 10.93
N LEU A 16 -30.41 -4.16 10.57
CA LEU A 16 -30.05 -3.90 9.16
C LEU A 16 -28.60 -4.28 8.82
N LEU A 17 -28.19 -5.52 9.12
CA LEU A 17 -26.96 -6.08 8.55
C LEU A 17 -27.29 -7.41 7.85
N PRO A 18 -27.03 -7.54 6.53
CA PRO A 18 -27.19 -8.80 5.82
C PRO A 18 -26.11 -9.79 6.29
N ARG A 19 -26.55 -10.93 6.82
CA ARG A 19 -25.67 -12.01 7.25
C ARG A 19 -25.10 -12.74 6.03
N LEU A 20 -23.85 -12.44 5.69
CA LEU A 20 -23.02 -13.26 4.82
C LEU A 20 -22.48 -14.46 5.63
N SER A 21 -23.19 -15.59 5.61
CA SER A 21 -22.66 -16.86 6.09
C SER A 21 -21.75 -17.48 5.02
N TRP A 22 -20.44 -17.34 5.18
CA TRP A 22 -19.48 -18.20 4.47
C TRP A 22 -19.38 -19.52 5.23
N GLN A 23 -20.00 -20.58 4.72
CA GLN A 23 -19.67 -21.96 5.10
C GLN A 23 -18.60 -22.46 4.12
N GLY A 24 -17.38 -22.66 4.61
CA GLY A 24 -16.36 -23.43 3.90
C GLY A 24 -16.48 -24.92 4.26
N PRO A 25 -16.30 -25.86 3.32
CA PRO A 25 -16.30 -27.27 3.66
C PRO A 25 -14.96 -27.68 4.27
N VAL A 26 -15.05 -28.45 5.35
CA VAL A 26 -13.95 -29.10 6.07
C VAL A 26 -13.63 -30.41 5.34
N ALA A 27 -12.40 -30.59 4.89
CA ALA A 27 -11.89 -31.89 4.45
C ALA A 27 -10.49 -32.12 5.04
N SER A 28 -10.37 -33.25 5.74
CA SER A 28 -9.24 -33.67 6.54
C SER A 28 -8.17 -34.39 5.70
N SER A 29 -6.92 -33.98 5.90
CA SER A 29 -5.68 -34.76 6.00
C SER A 29 -5.44 -35.94 5.04
N ARG A 30 -4.44 -35.80 4.15
CA ARG A 30 -3.42 -36.84 3.90
C ARG A 30 -2.04 -36.23 3.66
N VAL A 31 -1.08 -36.71 4.45
CA VAL A 31 0.37 -36.47 4.34
C VAL A 31 0.96 -37.54 3.42
N LEU A 32 1.92 -37.16 2.56
CA LEU A 32 3.23 -37.82 2.32
C LEU A 32 3.81 -37.40 0.95
N GLY A 33 5.12 -37.11 0.93
CA GLY A 33 5.95 -37.21 -0.29
C GLY A 33 6.70 -35.94 -0.69
N ALA A 34 7.98 -35.89 -0.34
CA ALA A 34 8.89 -34.78 -0.57
C ALA A 34 9.67 -34.88 -1.91
N LEU A 35 10.05 -33.70 -2.42
CA LEU A 35 11.28 -33.34 -3.17
C LEU A 35 11.56 -33.97 -4.55
N ALA A 36 11.51 -33.12 -5.59
CA ALA A 36 12.67 -32.82 -6.47
C ALA A 36 12.36 -31.62 -7.40
N LEU A 37 13.21 -30.59 -7.36
CA LEU A 37 13.35 -29.57 -8.41
C LEU A 37 14.14 -30.15 -9.59
N PRO A 38 13.98 -29.57 -10.79
CA PRO A 38 15.14 -28.84 -11.29
C PRO A 38 14.82 -27.44 -11.81
N THR A 39 15.84 -26.61 -11.65
CA THR A 39 16.03 -25.25 -12.12
C THR A 39 16.21 -25.15 -13.64
N GLN A 40 15.86 -23.96 -14.14
CA GLN A 40 16.48 -23.26 -15.27
C GLN A 40 16.01 -23.62 -16.69
N ASP A 41 15.24 -22.72 -17.31
CA ASP A 41 15.82 -22.00 -18.45
C ASP A 41 15.22 -20.59 -18.67
N ARG A 42 16.11 -19.70 -19.09
CA ARG A 42 15.99 -18.26 -19.27
C ARG A 42 16.12 -18.00 -20.76
N ASN A 43 15.04 -17.55 -21.41
CA ASN A 43 15.06 -16.57 -22.53
C ASN A 43 13.74 -16.61 -23.32
N ARG A 44 12.95 -15.52 -23.27
CA ARG A 44 12.13 -15.08 -24.41
C ARG A 44 11.76 -13.59 -24.26
N PRO A 45 12.08 -12.73 -25.24
CA PRO A 45 11.75 -11.31 -25.19
C PRO A 45 10.37 -11.01 -25.80
N TRP A 46 9.74 -9.98 -25.22
CA TRP A 46 8.85 -8.97 -25.81
C TRP A 46 7.74 -9.43 -26.77
N GLN A 47 6.49 -9.23 -26.35
CA GLN A 47 5.44 -8.68 -27.22
C GLN A 47 4.28 -8.13 -26.39
N ALA A 48 4.15 -6.81 -26.42
CA ALA A 48 2.98 -6.08 -25.93
C ALA A 48 1.76 -6.51 -26.75
N ARG A 49 0.74 -7.04 -26.08
CA ARG A 49 -0.57 -7.29 -26.70
C ARG A 49 -1.24 -5.94 -26.93
N GLN A 50 -1.24 -5.50 -28.19
CA GLN A 50 -2.09 -4.44 -28.68
C GLN A 50 -3.55 -4.91 -28.61
N ALA A 51 -4.38 -4.17 -27.88
CA ALA A 51 -5.82 -4.36 -27.90
C ALA A 51 -6.37 -3.82 -29.23
N SER A 52 -6.98 -4.71 -30.00
CA SER A 52 -7.71 -4.41 -31.23
C SER A 52 -8.98 -3.63 -30.92
N SER A 53 -8.99 -2.34 -31.21
CA SER A 53 -10.17 -1.48 -31.24
C SER A 53 -10.97 -1.71 -32.53
N LEU A 54 -12.22 -2.15 -32.41
CA LEU A 54 -13.20 -2.15 -33.50
C LEU A 54 -13.66 -0.71 -33.75
N HIS A 55 -13.20 -0.13 -34.86
CA HIS A 55 -13.56 1.21 -35.31
C HIS A 55 -14.70 1.09 -36.33
N THR A 56 -15.92 1.48 -35.95
CA THR A 56 -17.04 1.65 -36.87
C THR A 56 -16.81 2.92 -37.70
N GLN A 57 -16.88 2.76 -39.01
CA GLN A 57 -16.57 3.74 -40.03
C GLN A 57 -17.85 4.48 -40.42
N CYS A 58 -17.97 5.77 -40.09
CA CYS A 58 -19.03 6.65 -40.64
C CYS A 58 -18.42 7.61 -41.65
N ARG A 59 -18.95 7.55 -42.86
CA ARG A 59 -18.54 8.23 -44.08
C ARG A 59 -18.95 9.71 -44.03
N SER A 60 -17.99 10.62 -43.92
CA SER A 60 -18.20 12.06 -44.11
C SER A 60 -17.99 12.43 -45.58
N LEU A 61 -19.02 12.98 -46.22
CA LEU A 61 -18.90 13.68 -47.49
C LEU A 61 -18.29 15.06 -47.23
N GLY A 62 -17.07 15.27 -47.73
CA GLY A 62 -16.42 16.56 -47.75
C GLY A 62 -17.01 17.46 -48.84
N TYR A 63 -17.60 18.58 -48.43
CA TYR A 63 -17.87 19.69 -49.31
C TYR A 63 -16.69 20.67 -49.33
N ARG A 64 -16.37 21.07 -50.56
CA ARG A 64 -15.22 21.82 -51.04
C ARG A 64 -15.23 23.27 -50.53
N ALA A 65 -14.14 23.70 -49.89
CA ALA A 65 -13.91 25.07 -49.50
C ALA A 65 -13.47 25.93 -50.71
N GLY A 66 -14.21 26.99 -51.00
CA GLY A 66 -13.82 28.09 -51.88
C GLY A 66 -13.68 29.38 -51.06
N LYS A 67 -12.50 29.98 -51.08
CA LYS A 67 -12.21 31.31 -50.51
C LYS A 67 -12.72 32.40 -51.46
N THR A 68 -13.42 33.41 -50.93
CA THR A 68 -13.36 34.80 -51.43
C THR A 68 -13.53 35.78 -50.28
N ASN A 69 -13.12 37.01 -50.56
CA ASN A 69 -12.52 37.99 -49.67
C ASN A 69 -13.47 39.19 -49.40
N LYS A 70 -13.17 39.93 -48.33
CA LYS A 70 -13.47 41.37 -48.07
C LYS A 70 -14.82 41.83 -47.49
N SER A 71 -14.62 42.73 -46.51
CA SER A 71 -15.33 43.95 -46.15
C SER A 71 -16.67 43.90 -45.41
N SER A 72 -16.55 44.22 -44.12
CA SER A 72 -17.39 45.09 -43.31
C SER A 72 -18.58 45.80 -43.98
N SER A 73 -19.78 45.54 -43.44
CA SER A 73 -20.80 46.58 -43.29
C SER A 73 -21.52 46.39 -41.96
N VAL A 74 -21.35 47.41 -41.14
CA VAL A 74 -22.01 47.71 -39.88
C VAL A 74 -23.53 47.83 -40.06
N LEU A 75 -24.26 47.47 -39.00
CA LEU A 75 -25.68 47.75 -38.73
C LEU A 75 -26.72 47.15 -39.68
N ARG A 76 -27.45 46.15 -39.18
CA ARG A 76 -28.91 46.16 -39.19
C ARG A 76 -29.45 45.21 -38.13
N ASN A 77 -29.88 45.80 -37.02
CA ASN A 77 -30.88 45.20 -36.14
C ASN A 77 -32.12 44.89 -36.98
N THR A 78 -32.39 43.61 -37.20
CA THR A 78 -33.72 43.12 -37.52
C THR A 78 -34.04 42.02 -36.54
N THR A 79 -34.68 42.45 -35.46
CA THR A 79 -35.60 41.66 -34.65
C THR A 79 -35.04 40.32 -34.15
N LEU A 80 -34.54 40.33 -32.91
CA LEU A 80 -34.88 39.29 -31.93
C LEU A 80 -36.41 39.14 -31.88
N ARG A 81 -37.01 38.49 -32.88
CA ARG A 81 -38.29 37.82 -32.71
C ARG A 81 -37.98 36.55 -31.94
N ARG A 82 -37.68 36.72 -30.65
CA ARG A 82 -37.97 35.70 -29.65
C ARG A 82 -39.47 35.55 -29.70
N SER A 83 -39.95 34.65 -30.57
CA SER A 83 -41.34 34.22 -30.57
C SER A 83 -41.55 33.49 -29.26
N PHE A 84 -41.91 34.27 -28.24
CA PHE A 84 -42.66 33.75 -27.11
C PHE A 84 -43.95 33.21 -27.70
N HIS A 85 -43.95 31.94 -28.07
CA HIS A 85 -45.18 31.20 -28.23
C HIS A 85 -45.76 31.10 -26.82
N ALA A 86 -46.62 32.05 -26.47
CA ALA A 86 -47.66 31.75 -25.50
C ALA A 86 -48.34 30.49 -26.05
N THR A 87 -48.27 29.39 -25.31
CA THR A 87 -49.01 28.18 -25.61
C THR A 87 -50.42 28.62 -25.97
N ALA A 88 -50.81 28.47 -27.24
CA ALA A 88 -52.14 28.85 -27.68
C ALA A 88 -53.12 28.19 -26.72
N VAL A 89 -54.01 28.99 -26.12
CA VAL A 89 -55.04 28.48 -25.22
C VAL A 89 -55.75 27.39 -25.99
N ARG A 90 -55.46 26.12 -25.68
CA ARG A 90 -56.17 25.01 -26.31
C ARG A 90 -57.62 25.23 -25.93
N ALA A 91 -58.47 25.46 -26.94
CA ALA A 91 -59.90 25.41 -26.75
C ALA A 91 -60.18 24.11 -25.98
N ARG A 92 -60.88 24.20 -24.85
CA ARG A 92 -61.27 23.01 -24.11
C ARG A 92 -62.11 22.18 -25.05
N ASP A 93 -61.53 21.11 -25.58
CA ASP A 93 -62.28 20.12 -26.34
C ASP A 93 -63.38 19.64 -25.41
N HIS A 94 -64.62 19.88 -25.79
CA HIS A 94 -65.75 19.38 -25.03
C HIS A 94 -65.76 17.87 -25.28
N HIS A 95 -65.29 17.11 -24.30
CA HIS A 95 -65.19 15.65 -24.40
C HIS A 95 -66.56 14.98 -24.47
N PHE A 96 -67.64 15.73 -24.17
CA PHE A 96 -69.00 15.26 -24.17
C PHE A 96 -69.95 16.27 -24.84
N ASP A 97 -70.73 15.81 -25.82
CA ASP A 97 -71.75 16.61 -26.53
C ASP A 97 -73.11 16.43 -25.86
N THR A 98 -73.45 17.39 -25.01
CA THR A 98 -74.68 17.40 -24.21
C THR A 98 -75.94 17.53 -25.06
N LEU A 99 -75.91 18.31 -26.15
CA LEU A 99 -77.06 18.54 -27.02
C LEU A 99 -77.42 17.27 -27.80
N LYS A 100 -76.42 16.63 -28.40
CA LYS A 100 -76.62 15.39 -29.17
C LYS A 100 -77.10 14.24 -28.30
N PHE A 101 -76.65 14.20 -27.03
CA PHE A 101 -77.11 13.21 -26.07
C PHE A 101 -78.60 13.39 -25.73
N VAL A 102 -79.03 14.63 -25.46
CA VAL A 102 -80.44 14.95 -25.17
C VAL A 102 -81.33 14.67 -26.39
N GLN A 103 -80.91 15.08 -27.60
CA GLN A 103 -81.66 14.82 -28.83
C GLN A 103 -81.84 13.31 -29.10
N ARG A 104 -80.82 12.51 -28.78
CA ARG A 104 -80.91 11.05 -28.95
C ARG A 104 -81.89 10.42 -27.96
N LEU A 105 -81.89 10.85 -26.70
CA LEU A 105 -82.84 10.38 -25.68
C LEU A 105 -84.28 10.76 -26.03
N GLN A 106 -84.51 11.98 -26.53
CA GLN A 106 -85.82 12.41 -27.01
C GLN A 106 -86.31 11.56 -28.19
N GLY A 107 -85.41 11.17 -29.11
CA GLY A 107 -85.71 10.26 -30.22
C GLY A 107 -86.09 8.84 -29.80
N GLU A 108 -85.65 8.40 -28.62
CA GLU A 108 -85.97 7.10 -28.01
C GLU A 108 -87.22 7.15 -27.09
N GLY A 109 -87.95 8.27 -27.09
CA GLY A 109 -89.23 8.42 -26.37
C GLY A 109 -89.15 8.99 -24.96
N PHE A 110 -88.00 9.52 -24.53
CA PHE A 110 -87.88 10.21 -23.24
C PHE A 110 -88.39 11.65 -23.32
N THR A 111 -88.95 12.17 -22.23
CA THR A 111 -89.31 13.59 -22.16
C THR A 111 -88.05 14.46 -22.14
N GLU A 112 -88.17 15.70 -22.59
CA GLU A 112 -87.06 16.64 -22.62
C GLU A 112 -86.46 16.84 -21.22
N GLU A 113 -87.31 17.01 -20.21
CA GLU A 113 -86.88 17.19 -18.81
C GLU A 113 -86.11 15.98 -18.26
N GLN A 114 -86.56 14.76 -18.57
CA GLN A 114 -85.88 13.52 -18.17
C GLN A 114 -84.53 13.37 -18.88
N SER A 115 -84.48 13.71 -20.16
CA SER A 115 -83.26 13.66 -20.97
C SER A 115 -82.21 14.63 -20.45
N VAL A 116 -82.63 15.85 -20.08
CA VAL A 116 -81.76 16.87 -19.48
C VAL A 116 -81.30 16.45 -18.08
N ALA A 117 -82.16 15.84 -17.27
CA ALA A 117 -81.78 15.35 -15.94
C ALA A 117 -80.71 14.25 -16.02
N MET A 118 -80.91 13.27 -16.90
CA MET A 118 -79.95 12.17 -17.12
C MET A 118 -78.60 12.68 -17.65
N MET A 119 -78.64 13.68 -18.55
CA MET A 119 -77.45 14.33 -19.07
C MET A 119 -76.61 14.98 -17.97
N LYS A 120 -77.25 15.62 -16.97
CA LYS A 120 -76.52 16.26 -15.85
C LYS A 120 -75.78 15.23 -15.00
N VAL A 121 -76.45 14.14 -14.63
CA VAL A 121 -75.84 13.06 -13.84
C VAL A 121 -74.66 12.43 -14.58
N LEU A 122 -74.81 12.19 -15.88
CA LEU A 122 -73.72 11.62 -16.68
C LEU A 122 -72.53 12.59 -16.82
N ASN A 123 -72.79 13.89 -16.96
CA ASN A 123 -71.74 14.91 -16.98
C ASN A 123 -70.94 14.91 -15.68
N ASP A 124 -71.60 14.80 -14.53
CA ASP A 124 -70.94 14.76 -13.21
C ASP A 124 -70.03 13.51 -13.07
N VAL A 125 -70.51 12.34 -13.50
CA VAL A 125 -69.71 11.08 -13.47
C VAL A 125 -68.53 11.15 -14.44
N ILE A 126 -68.72 11.73 -15.63
CA ILE A 126 -67.64 11.88 -16.61
C ILE A 126 -66.58 12.87 -16.09
N GLU A 127 -66.99 13.99 -15.50
CA GLU A 127 -66.07 14.97 -14.93
C GLU A 127 -65.26 14.36 -13.77
N GLU A 128 -65.90 13.62 -12.86
CA GLU A 128 -65.22 12.89 -11.79
C GLU A 128 -64.22 11.86 -12.33
N SER A 129 -64.61 11.10 -13.37
CA SER A 129 -63.76 10.11 -14.02
C SER A 129 -62.53 10.73 -14.68
N ILE A 130 -62.71 11.83 -15.43
CA ILE A 130 -61.62 12.55 -16.10
C ILE A 130 -60.66 13.14 -15.07
N GLN A 131 -61.17 13.72 -13.98
CA GLN A 131 -60.31 14.23 -12.90
C GLN A 131 -59.51 13.12 -12.22
N ASN A 132 -60.12 11.95 -11.98
CA ASN A 132 -59.44 10.80 -11.39
C ASN A 132 -58.32 10.26 -12.30
N LEU A 133 -58.58 10.15 -13.60
CA LEU A 133 -57.56 9.73 -14.59
C LEU A 133 -56.44 10.76 -14.70
N THR A 134 -56.79 12.04 -14.82
CA THR A 134 -55.81 13.12 -15.00
C THR A 134 -54.91 13.28 -13.77
N ARG A 135 -55.37 12.95 -12.56
CA ARG A 135 -54.53 12.96 -11.33
C ARG A 135 -53.34 12.01 -11.39
N THR A 136 -53.45 10.89 -12.10
CA THR A 136 -52.37 9.88 -12.19
C THR A 136 -51.55 9.98 -13.46
N MET A 137 -52.03 10.75 -14.44
CA MET A 137 -51.35 10.95 -15.71
C MET A 137 -50.34 12.10 -15.63
N VAL A 138 -49.27 11.99 -16.41
CA VAL A 138 -48.24 13.03 -16.54
C VAL A 138 -48.30 13.61 -17.94
N LEU A 139 -48.20 14.95 -18.02
CA LEU A 139 -48.11 15.64 -19.30
C LEU A 139 -46.84 15.21 -20.04
N ARG A 140 -46.96 15.00 -21.35
CA ARG A 140 -45.82 14.58 -22.19
C ARG A 140 -44.65 15.57 -22.12
N GLU A 141 -44.94 16.86 -21.99
CA GLU A 141 -43.91 17.89 -21.82
C GLU A 141 -43.13 17.73 -20.51
N ASP A 142 -43.79 17.40 -19.40
CA ASP A 142 -43.14 17.25 -18.10
C ASP A 142 -42.38 15.93 -18.01
N ALA A 143 -42.91 14.86 -18.59
CA ALA A 143 -42.17 13.60 -18.75
C ALA A 143 -40.90 13.79 -19.61
N ALA A 144 -40.99 14.56 -20.70
CA ALA A 144 -39.85 14.85 -21.57
C ALA A 144 -38.80 15.73 -20.86
N LYS A 145 -39.23 16.75 -20.11
CA LYS A 145 -38.34 17.57 -19.28
C LYS A 145 -37.63 16.74 -18.22
N ALA A 146 -38.36 15.91 -17.47
CA ALA A 146 -37.78 15.04 -16.44
C ALA A 146 -36.73 14.09 -17.03
N THR A 147 -37.04 13.48 -18.18
CA THR A 147 -36.10 12.62 -18.91
C THR A 147 -34.86 13.39 -19.38
N TYR A 148 -35.02 14.63 -19.84
CA TYR A 148 -33.90 15.47 -20.26
C TYR A 148 -32.99 15.81 -19.08
N THR A 149 -33.55 16.25 -17.95
CA THR A 149 -32.80 16.54 -16.73
C THR A 149 -32.02 15.31 -16.27
N GLN A 150 -32.66 14.14 -16.21
CA GLN A 150 -31.98 12.89 -15.86
C GLN A 150 -30.79 12.60 -16.78
N LYS A 151 -30.94 12.78 -18.10
CA LYS A 151 -29.84 12.55 -19.06
C LYS A 151 -28.67 13.50 -18.83
N VAL A 152 -28.95 14.77 -18.54
CA VAL A 152 -27.91 15.76 -18.23
C VAL A 152 -27.20 15.41 -16.92
N ASP A 153 -27.95 15.01 -15.89
CA ASP A 153 -27.40 14.60 -14.60
C ASP A 153 -26.51 13.35 -14.75
N PHE A 154 -26.95 12.34 -15.52
CA PHE A 154 -26.12 11.17 -15.80
C PHE A 154 -24.85 11.52 -16.58
N ALA A 155 -24.93 12.44 -17.54
CA ALA A 155 -23.75 12.90 -18.27
C ALA A 155 -22.76 13.63 -17.33
N LYS A 156 -23.27 14.47 -16.43
CA LYS A 156 -22.47 15.17 -15.43
C LYS A 156 -21.83 14.20 -14.43
N LEU A 157 -22.59 13.29 -13.84
CA LEU A 157 -22.10 12.26 -12.92
C LEU A 157 -21.01 11.40 -13.57
N ARG A 158 -21.20 11.02 -14.84
CA ARG A 158 -20.19 10.28 -15.59
C ARG A 158 -18.89 11.09 -15.74
N SER A 159 -19.00 12.37 -16.07
CA SER A 159 -17.82 13.25 -16.20
C SER A 159 -17.10 13.41 -14.86
N GLU A 160 -17.84 13.62 -13.79
CA GLU A 160 -17.27 13.74 -12.43
C GLU A 160 -16.61 12.44 -11.98
N LEU A 161 -17.25 11.29 -12.23
CA LEU A 161 -16.69 9.98 -11.92
C LEU A 161 -15.39 9.73 -12.68
N LEU A 162 -15.36 9.98 -14.00
CA LEU A 162 -14.14 9.81 -14.80
C LEU A 162 -13.02 10.74 -14.34
N SER A 163 -13.36 11.98 -13.96
CA SER A 163 -12.38 12.94 -13.43
C SER A 163 -11.84 12.51 -12.06
N ALA A 164 -12.70 12.03 -11.17
CA ALA A 164 -12.32 11.55 -9.85
C ALA A 164 -11.46 10.29 -9.94
N ASP A 165 -11.88 9.30 -10.75
CA ASP A 165 -11.14 8.06 -11.00
C ASP A 165 -9.76 8.33 -11.60
N SER A 166 -9.66 9.21 -12.60
CA SER A 166 -8.37 9.60 -13.16
C SER A 166 -7.47 10.28 -12.13
N THR A 167 -8.03 11.14 -11.27
CA THR A 167 -7.27 11.83 -10.22
C THR A 167 -6.76 10.85 -9.18
N GLU A 168 -7.62 9.95 -8.68
CA GLU A 168 -7.26 8.93 -7.69
C GLU A 168 -6.24 7.92 -8.25
N SER A 169 -6.40 7.51 -9.50
CA SER A 169 -5.45 6.64 -10.18
C SER A 169 -4.07 7.31 -10.28
N ASN A 170 -4.04 8.60 -10.64
CA ASN A 170 -2.79 9.36 -10.74
C ASN A 170 -2.13 9.56 -9.37
N THR A 171 -2.88 9.86 -8.31
CA THR A 171 -2.32 10.03 -6.96
C THR A 171 -1.77 8.71 -6.42
N THR A 172 -2.48 7.60 -6.64
CA THR A 172 -2.05 6.25 -6.25
C THR A 172 -0.80 5.83 -7.01
N ARG A 173 -0.75 6.10 -8.32
CA ARG A 173 0.44 5.81 -9.12
C ARG A 173 1.65 6.64 -8.66
N ALA A 174 1.45 7.93 -8.39
CA ALA A 174 2.50 8.81 -7.90
C ALA A 174 3.03 8.38 -6.52
N SER A 175 2.15 7.95 -5.61
CA SER A 175 2.57 7.43 -4.30
C SER A 175 3.33 6.11 -4.43
N HIS A 176 2.88 5.22 -5.33
CA HIS A 176 3.56 3.96 -5.61
C HIS A 176 4.97 4.17 -6.18
N GLU A 177 5.13 5.10 -7.14
CA GLU A 177 6.45 5.44 -7.71
C GLU A 177 7.37 6.05 -6.64
N ARG A 178 6.85 6.93 -5.77
CA ARG A 178 7.62 7.49 -4.63
C ARG A 178 8.09 6.41 -3.66
N LEU A 179 7.19 5.53 -3.22
CA LEU A 179 7.52 4.43 -2.31
C LEU A 179 8.54 3.47 -2.92
N THR A 180 8.41 3.18 -4.22
CA THR A 180 9.37 2.35 -4.95
C THR A 180 10.76 3.01 -4.93
N ASN A 181 10.84 4.31 -5.19
CA ASN A 181 12.10 5.05 -5.12
C ASN A 181 12.70 5.03 -3.72
N ASP A 182 11.90 5.24 -2.67
CA ASP A 182 12.35 5.18 -1.28
C ASP A 182 12.87 3.79 -0.91
N ILE A 183 12.20 2.71 -1.34
CA ILE A 183 12.67 1.34 -1.14
C ILE A 183 14.03 1.13 -1.79
N THR A 184 14.22 1.57 -3.04
CA THR A 184 15.51 1.41 -3.73
C THR A 184 16.63 2.18 -3.03
N LYS A 185 16.34 3.39 -2.54
CA LYS A 185 17.29 4.23 -1.80
C LYS A 185 17.63 3.67 -0.42
N LEU A 186 16.65 3.11 0.29
CA LEU A 186 16.89 2.43 1.56
C LEU A 186 17.71 1.15 1.35
N ASN A 187 17.43 0.39 0.29
CA ASN A 187 18.20 -0.81 -0.05
C ASN A 187 19.67 -0.48 -0.32
N SER A 188 19.95 0.57 -1.11
CA SER A 188 21.32 0.99 -1.38
C SER A 188 22.04 1.45 -0.11
N ARG A 189 21.38 2.28 0.72
CA ARG A 189 21.95 2.73 2.01
C ARG A 189 22.26 1.57 2.94
N LEU A 190 21.34 0.61 3.06
CA LEU A 190 21.53 -0.56 3.90
C LEU A 190 22.69 -1.42 3.39
N ARG A 191 22.84 -1.59 2.07
CA ARG A 191 24.00 -2.28 1.49
C ARG A 191 25.31 -1.55 1.81
N ASP A 192 25.32 -0.23 1.72
CA ASP A 192 26.50 0.58 2.02
C ASP A 192 26.88 0.52 3.51
N GLU A 193 25.88 0.54 4.40
CA GLU A 193 26.08 0.39 5.85
C GLU A 193 26.56 -1.01 6.21
N ILE A 194 25.99 -2.07 5.61
CA ILE A 194 26.48 -3.44 5.77
C ILE A 194 27.93 -3.55 5.27
N GLY A 195 28.24 -3.00 4.10
CA GLY A 195 29.60 -3.01 3.55
C GLY A 195 30.59 -2.29 4.47
N ARG A 196 30.21 -1.11 4.99
CA ARG A 196 31.03 -0.32 5.91
C ARG A 196 31.24 -1.03 7.26
N THR A 197 30.18 -1.59 7.85
CA THR A 197 30.27 -2.34 9.11
C THR A 197 31.10 -3.62 8.94
N GLN A 198 30.92 -4.35 7.83
CA GLN A 198 31.73 -5.53 7.52
C GLN A 198 33.21 -5.17 7.35
N ALA A 199 33.54 -4.08 6.65
CA ALA A 199 34.91 -3.60 6.52
C ALA A 199 35.50 -3.20 7.88
N SER A 200 34.71 -2.51 8.72
CA SER A 200 35.12 -2.13 10.08
C SER A 200 35.43 -3.36 10.94
N VAL A 201 34.57 -4.37 10.95
CA VAL A 201 34.78 -5.62 11.70
C VAL A 201 36.00 -6.37 11.20
N ARG A 202 36.21 -6.42 9.87
CA ARG A 202 37.42 -7.04 9.30
C ARG A 202 38.69 -6.32 9.73
N LEU A 203 38.68 -4.98 9.75
CA LEU A 203 39.81 -4.19 10.22
C LEU A 203 40.07 -4.45 11.71
N ASP A 204 39.02 -4.42 12.53
CA ASP A 204 39.10 -4.66 13.97
C ASP A 204 39.73 -6.03 14.28
N LEU A 205 39.24 -7.09 13.63
CA LEU A 205 39.81 -8.43 13.76
C LEU A 205 41.28 -8.51 13.30
N ASN A 206 41.64 -7.79 12.24
CA ASN A 206 43.02 -7.75 11.76
C ASN A 206 43.94 -7.02 12.73
N LEU A 207 43.50 -5.90 13.31
CA LEU A 207 44.24 -5.17 14.33
C LEU A 207 44.39 -6.01 15.60
N GLU A 208 43.32 -6.67 16.05
CA GLU A 208 43.35 -7.54 17.22
C GLU A 208 44.26 -8.76 17.00
N LYS A 209 44.27 -9.35 15.80
CA LYS A 209 45.23 -10.41 15.45
C LYS A 209 46.67 -9.90 15.46
N GLY A 210 46.89 -8.66 15.01
CA GLY A 210 48.18 -7.99 15.12
C GLY A 210 48.62 -7.84 16.58
N ARG A 211 47.72 -7.32 17.42
CA ARG A 211 47.95 -7.12 18.86
C ARG A 211 48.25 -8.42 19.59
N ILE A 212 47.46 -9.48 19.35
CA ILE A 212 47.72 -10.81 19.93
C ILE A 212 49.10 -11.32 19.52
N ARG A 213 49.53 -11.08 18.27
CA ARG A 213 50.86 -11.50 17.80
C ARG A 213 51.97 -10.70 18.48
N GLU A 214 51.80 -9.39 18.64
CA GLU A 214 52.76 -8.54 19.35
C GLU A 214 52.87 -8.93 20.84
N GLU A 215 51.74 -9.18 21.50
CA GLU A 215 51.71 -9.66 22.88
C GLU A 215 52.37 -11.04 23.03
N ALA A 216 52.12 -11.96 22.09
CA ALA A 216 52.77 -13.28 22.08
C ALA A 216 54.28 -13.17 21.91
N VAL A 217 54.78 -12.32 21.01
CA VAL A 217 56.22 -12.07 20.83
C VAL A 217 56.81 -11.41 22.09
N SER A 218 56.10 -10.46 22.71
CA SER A 218 56.53 -9.84 23.97
C SER A 218 56.67 -10.87 25.09
N GLN A 219 55.71 -11.80 25.20
CA GLN A 219 55.79 -12.90 26.16
C GLN A 219 56.95 -13.86 25.84
N GLU A 220 57.17 -14.19 24.57
CA GLU A 220 58.31 -15.03 24.15
C GLU A 220 59.66 -14.40 24.52
N LEU A 221 59.81 -13.08 24.34
CA LEU A 221 61.03 -12.36 24.76
C LEU A 221 61.23 -12.41 26.27
N LYS A 222 60.17 -12.17 27.06
CA LYS A 222 60.23 -12.26 28.52
C LYS A 222 60.62 -13.67 28.98
N ILE A 223 60.11 -14.71 28.32
CA ILE A 223 60.48 -16.10 28.61
C ILE A 223 61.97 -16.30 28.33
N LYS A 224 62.49 -15.87 27.18
CA LYS A 224 63.92 -15.99 26.85
C LYS A 224 64.82 -15.20 27.81
N GLU A 225 64.41 -14.01 28.23
CA GLU A 225 65.13 -13.25 29.26
C GLU A 225 65.16 -14.00 30.60
N THR A 226 64.06 -14.63 30.99
CA THR A 226 64.04 -15.45 32.22
C THR A 226 64.86 -16.73 32.08
N GLU A 227 64.83 -17.37 30.90
CA GLU A 227 65.61 -18.57 30.59
C GLU A 227 67.11 -18.27 30.69
N THR A 228 67.57 -17.18 30.07
CA THR A 228 68.99 -16.75 30.16
C THR A 228 69.40 -16.37 31.59
N LYS A 229 68.52 -15.75 32.39
CA LYS A 229 68.78 -15.49 33.81
C LYS A 229 68.92 -16.80 34.60
N ILE A 230 68.05 -17.78 34.35
CA ILE A 230 68.15 -19.10 34.99
C ILE A 230 69.47 -19.77 34.61
N GLU A 231 69.88 -19.76 33.34
CA GLU A 231 71.16 -20.31 32.91
C GLU A 231 72.35 -19.64 33.61
N GLN A 232 72.32 -18.30 33.76
CA GLN A 232 73.33 -17.55 34.50
C GLN A 232 73.36 -17.94 35.98
N GLU A 233 72.20 -18.04 36.63
CA GLU A 233 72.12 -18.48 38.03
C GLU A 233 72.61 -19.93 38.21
N VAL A 234 72.30 -20.82 37.27
CA VAL A 234 72.78 -22.21 37.27
C VAL A 234 74.30 -22.26 37.10
N ALA A 235 74.88 -21.46 36.21
CA ALA A 235 76.33 -21.36 36.04
C ALA A 235 77.01 -20.83 37.32
N ALA A 236 76.43 -19.79 37.94
CA ALA A 236 76.93 -19.25 39.20
C ALA A 236 76.83 -20.26 40.36
N LEU A 237 75.74 -21.03 40.44
CA LEU A 237 75.59 -22.11 41.42
C LEU A 237 76.60 -23.24 41.19
N ARG A 238 76.89 -23.58 39.93
CA ARG A 238 77.91 -24.56 39.57
C ARG A 238 79.31 -24.10 39.97
N GLU A 239 79.65 -22.84 39.74
CA GLU A 239 80.92 -22.25 40.17
C GLU A 239 81.06 -22.31 41.70
N LYS A 240 80.02 -21.89 42.43
CA LYS A 240 79.99 -22.01 43.90
C LYS A 240 80.16 -23.45 44.37
N LEU A 241 79.53 -24.42 43.68
CA LEU A 241 79.69 -25.85 44.00
C LEU A 241 81.14 -26.31 43.78
N GLU A 242 81.75 -25.93 42.66
CA GLU A 242 83.15 -26.26 42.36
C GLU A 242 84.09 -25.62 43.40
N GLN A 243 83.86 -24.37 43.78
CA GLN A 243 84.58 -23.69 44.86
C GLN A 243 84.46 -24.44 46.19
N VAL A 244 83.25 -24.85 46.59
CA VAL A 244 83.02 -25.64 47.81
C VAL A 244 83.71 -27.01 47.74
N LYS A 245 83.75 -27.66 46.57
CA LYS A 245 84.52 -28.90 46.36
C LYS A 245 86.02 -28.67 46.55
N PHE A 246 86.58 -27.60 45.98
CA PHE A 246 88.00 -27.28 46.18
C PHE A 246 88.32 -26.94 47.63
N GLN A 247 87.46 -26.18 48.30
CA GLN A 247 87.64 -25.85 49.72
C GLN A 247 87.62 -27.12 50.59
N THR A 248 86.66 -28.02 50.37
CA THR A 248 86.60 -29.29 51.13
C THR A 248 87.80 -30.19 50.85
N LEU A 249 88.28 -30.27 49.61
CA LEU A 249 89.53 -30.97 49.26
C LEU A 249 90.76 -30.34 49.94
N GLN A 250 90.82 -29.01 50.04
CA GLN A 250 91.91 -28.31 50.71
C GLN A 250 91.90 -28.57 52.23
N TRP A 251 90.74 -28.53 52.89
CA TRP A 251 90.61 -28.91 54.30
C TRP A 251 91.01 -30.37 54.54
N LEU A 252 90.57 -31.27 53.65
CA LEU A 252 90.93 -32.69 53.71
C LEU A 252 92.46 -32.87 53.64
N MET A 253 93.12 -32.22 52.68
CA MET A 253 94.58 -32.22 52.58
C MET A 253 95.24 -31.64 53.84
N GLY A 254 94.71 -30.56 54.41
CA GLY A 254 95.23 -29.97 55.64
C GLY A 254 95.13 -30.93 56.83
N VAL A 255 94.00 -31.61 56.99
CA VAL A 255 93.79 -32.60 58.08
C VAL A 255 94.66 -33.83 57.89
N CYS A 256 94.74 -34.39 56.67
CA CYS A 256 95.62 -35.52 56.37
C CYS A 256 97.09 -35.17 56.63
N THR A 257 97.55 -33.99 56.19
CA THR A 257 98.92 -33.53 56.42
C THR A 257 99.20 -33.28 57.90
N GLY A 258 98.25 -32.68 58.62
CA GLY A 258 98.36 -32.48 60.07
C GLY A 258 98.42 -33.79 60.85
N PHE A 259 97.59 -34.77 60.49
CA PHE A 259 97.62 -36.11 61.10
C PHE A 259 98.93 -36.84 60.80
N ALA A 260 99.43 -36.78 59.56
CA ALA A 260 100.74 -37.33 59.21
C ALA A 260 101.88 -36.67 60.00
N ALA A 261 101.84 -35.34 60.20
CA ALA A 261 102.82 -34.61 61.01
C ALA A 261 102.75 -35.02 62.49
N LEU A 262 101.55 -35.22 63.06
CA LEU A 262 101.38 -35.72 64.42
C LEU A 262 101.88 -37.15 64.58
N LEU A 263 101.61 -38.04 63.62
CA LEU A 263 102.16 -39.41 63.62
C LEU A 263 103.69 -39.40 63.58
N LEU A 264 104.29 -38.59 62.71
CA LEU A 264 105.75 -38.43 62.66
C LEU A 264 106.31 -37.82 63.94
N GLY A 265 105.61 -36.85 64.53
CA GLY A 265 105.95 -36.24 65.81
C GLY A 265 105.91 -37.25 66.97
N ALA A 266 104.85 -38.07 67.04
CA ALA A 266 104.71 -39.13 68.03
C ALA A 266 105.74 -40.25 67.84
N TRP A 267 106.01 -40.65 66.59
CA TRP A 267 107.07 -41.61 66.26
C TRP A 267 108.45 -41.11 66.73
N ARG A 268 108.72 -39.82 66.56
CA ARG A 268 109.95 -39.18 67.04
C ARG A 268 110.05 -39.10 68.57
N LEU A 269 108.92 -39.09 69.29
CA LEU A 269 108.88 -39.02 70.76
C LEU A 269 108.94 -40.42 71.42
N LEU A 270 108.62 -41.47 70.66
CA LEU A 270 108.63 -42.87 71.10
C LEU A 270 109.97 -43.58 70.84
N MET A 271 110.81 -43.03 69.95
CA MET A 271 112.20 -43.44 69.69
C MET A 271 113.16 -42.63 70.55
#